data_AF-A0A9R1PET5-F1
#
_entry.id   AF-A0A9R1PET5-F1
#
_cell.length_a   1.000
_cell.length_b   1.000
_cell.length_c   1.000
_cell.angle_alpha   90.00
_cell.angle_beta   90.00
_cell.angle_gamma   90.00
#
_symmetry.space_group_name_H-M   'P 1'
#
loop_
_entity.id
_entity.type
_entity.pdbx_description
1 polymer ?
#
loop_
_entity_poly.entity_id
_entity_poly.type
_entity_poly.pdbx_seq_one_letter_code
_entity_poly.pdbx_strand_id
1 'polypeptide(L)'
;MLTFDALAETSEFARKWVPFVKKYDIEPRAPEFYFCQKIDYLKDKVQPSFVKDRRAMKREYEEFKIRINALVSKALKVPEEGWIMQDGTPWPGNNTRDHPGMIQVFLGHSGGLDTEGNELPRLVYVSREKRPGFQHHKKAGAMNALVRVSAVLTNGQYMLNLDCDHYINNSKAVREAMCFLMDPNLGPQVCYVQFPQRFDGIDRNDRYANRNTVFFDVKLEGP
;
A
#
# COMPACT_ATOMS: atom_id res chain seq x y z
N MET A 1 -13.09 10.47 5.14
CA MET A 1 -13.49 9.42 6.08
C MET A 1 -13.30 8.02 5.50
N LEU A 2 -13.94 7.63 4.37
CA LEU A 2 -13.81 6.28 3.80
C LEU A 2 -12.38 5.72 3.74
N THR A 3 -11.42 6.48 3.19
CA THR A 3 -10.02 6.06 3.07
C THR A 3 -9.34 5.88 4.43
N PHE A 4 -9.71 6.69 5.42
CA PHE A 4 -9.18 6.59 6.78
C PHE A 4 -9.71 5.33 7.48
N ASP A 5 -11.02 5.09 7.43
CA ASP A 5 -11.64 3.88 8.02
C ASP A 5 -11.15 2.61 7.33
N ALA A 6 -11.00 2.63 5.99
CA ALA A 6 -10.45 1.52 5.24
C ALA A 6 -9.00 1.21 5.63
N LEU A 7 -8.18 2.24 5.91
CA LEU A 7 -6.82 2.04 6.41
C LEU A 7 -6.79 1.48 7.83
N ALA A 8 -7.71 1.90 8.71
CA ALA A 8 -7.85 1.33 10.05
C ALA A 8 -8.18 -0.17 9.98
N GLU A 9 -9.20 -0.56 9.20
CA GLU A 9 -9.53 -1.98 8.96
C GLU A 9 -8.37 -2.75 8.31
N THR A 10 -7.68 -2.13 7.36
CA THR A 10 -6.50 -2.73 6.69
C THR A 10 -5.37 -2.96 7.69
N SER A 11 -5.18 -2.07 8.66
CA SER A 11 -4.14 -2.22 9.69
C SER A 11 -4.40 -3.45 10.57
N GLU A 12 -5.66 -3.71 10.95
CA GLU A 12 -6.03 -4.92 11.70
C GLU A 12 -5.88 -6.19 10.86
N PHE A 13 -6.26 -6.15 9.57
CA PHE A 13 -6.04 -7.27 8.68
C PHE A 13 -4.54 -7.56 8.47
N ALA A 14 -3.70 -6.52 8.34
CA ALA A 14 -2.26 -6.66 8.18
C ALA A 14 -1.61 -7.41 9.36
N ARG A 15 -2.11 -7.25 10.59
CA ARG A 15 -1.64 -7.98 11.79
C ARG A 15 -1.82 -9.49 11.70
N LYS A 16 -2.76 -9.96 10.88
CA LYS A 16 -2.99 -11.38 10.59
C LYS A 16 -2.27 -11.81 9.32
N TRP A 17 -2.31 -10.98 8.28
CA TRP A 17 -1.78 -11.29 6.95
C TRP A 17 -0.25 -11.32 6.90
N VAL A 18 0.42 -10.35 7.52
CA VAL A 18 1.89 -10.23 7.47
C VAL A 18 2.63 -11.46 8.00
N PRO A 19 2.33 -12.00 9.21
CA PRO A 19 3.01 -13.20 9.70
C PRO A 19 2.75 -14.40 8.78
N PHE A 20 1.52 -14.59 8.28
CA PHE A 20 1.20 -15.64 7.32
C PHE A 20 2.01 -15.54 6.02
N VAL A 21 2.09 -14.34 5.43
CA VAL A 21 2.85 -14.12 4.19
C VAL A 21 4.33 -14.41 4.39
N LYS A 22 4.91 -13.94 5.50
CA LYS A 22 6.33 -14.15 5.82
C LYS A 22 6.63 -15.62 6.09
N LYS A 23 5.80 -16.29 6.89
CA LYS A 23 5.98 -17.70 7.29
C LYS A 23 5.96 -18.66 6.11
N TYR A 24 5.10 -18.39 5.12
CA TYR A 24 4.88 -19.29 3.98
C TYR A 24 5.47 -18.78 2.66
N ASP A 25 6.22 -17.69 2.68
CA ASP A 25 6.81 -17.03 1.52
C ASP A 25 5.79 -16.89 0.38
N ILE A 26 4.72 -16.15 0.67
CA ILE A 26 3.58 -15.98 -0.25
C ILE A 26 3.89 -14.87 -1.25
N GLU A 27 3.76 -15.20 -2.53
CA GLU A 27 3.83 -14.26 -3.64
C GLU A 27 2.67 -14.50 -4.63
N PRO A 28 2.04 -13.43 -5.17
CA PRO A 28 2.22 -12.02 -4.81
C PRO A 28 1.73 -11.73 -3.38
N ARG A 29 2.24 -10.66 -2.78
CA ARG A 29 1.86 -10.26 -1.40
C ARG A 29 0.49 -9.60 -1.30
N ALA A 30 -0.08 -9.16 -2.43
CA ALA A 30 -1.39 -8.56 -2.49
C ALA A 30 -2.49 -9.64 -2.40
N PRO A 31 -3.34 -9.62 -1.37
CA PRO A 31 -4.25 -10.73 -1.08
C PRO A 31 -5.31 -10.96 -2.16
N GLU A 32 -5.88 -9.89 -2.74
CA GLU A 32 -6.87 -10.02 -3.83
C GLU A 32 -6.27 -10.77 -5.02
N PHE A 33 -5.10 -10.32 -5.48
CA PHE A 33 -4.40 -10.96 -6.60
C PHE A 33 -3.95 -12.38 -6.26
N TYR A 34 -3.41 -12.62 -5.06
CA TYR A 34 -3.00 -13.96 -4.63
C TYR A 34 -4.17 -14.96 -4.59
N PHE A 35 -5.29 -14.60 -3.96
CA PHE A 35 -6.42 -15.53 -3.83
C PHE A 35 -7.22 -15.72 -5.13
N CYS A 36 -7.11 -14.79 -6.09
CA CYS A 36 -7.73 -14.89 -7.42
C CYS A 36 -6.91 -15.72 -8.43
N GLN A 37 -5.66 -16.08 -8.13
CA GLN A 37 -4.84 -16.90 -9.01
C GLN A 37 -5.43 -18.30 -9.21
N LYS A 38 -5.43 -18.74 -10.48
CA LYS A 38 -5.84 -20.10 -10.87
C LYS A 38 -4.66 -21.07 -10.98
N ILE A 39 -3.53 -20.74 -10.34
CA ILE A 39 -2.31 -21.54 -10.34
C ILE A 39 -2.37 -22.52 -9.16
N ASP A 40 -1.65 -23.64 -9.26
CA ASP A 40 -1.48 -24.56 -8.13
C ASP A 40 -0.76 -23.86 -6.97
N TYR A 41 -1.52 -23.56 -5.92
CA TYR A 41 -1.05 -22.88 -4.71
C TYR A 41 -0.33 -23.82 -3.73
N LEU A 42 -0.31 -25.12 -3.98
CA LEU A 42 0.43 -26.11 -3.18
C LEU A 42 1.84 -26.34 -3.70
N LYS A 43 2.14 -25.87 -4.92
CA LYS A 43 3.45 -26.01 -5.54
C LYS A 43 4.55 -25.46 -4.63
N ASP A 44 5.59 -26.27 -4.42
CA ASP A 44 6.78 -25.95 -3.62
C ASP A 44 6.50 -25.62 -2.13
N LYS A 45 5.30 -25.93 -1.62
CA LYS A 45 4.95 -25.72 -0.20
C LYS A 45 5.24 -26.97 0.61
N VAL A 46 6.25 -26.89 1.48
CA VAL A 46 6.72 -28.00 2.32
C VAL A 46 6.12 -28.02 3.74
N GLN A 47 5.51 -26.91 4.18
CA GLN A 47 5.00 -26.76 5.54
C GLN A 47 3.70 -27.56 5.74
N PRO A 48 3.65 -28.52 6.70
CA PRO A 48 2.47 -29.38 6.88
C PRO A 48 1.18 -28.61 7.26
N SER A 49 1.32 -27.51 8.00
CA SER A 49 0.17 -26.69 8.42
C SER A 49 -0.37 -25.78 7.32
N PHE A 50 0.31 -25.65 6.17
CA PHE A 50 -0.01 -24.66 5.15
C PHE A 50 -1.45 -24.72 4.67
N VAL A 51 -1.98 -25.92 4.38
CA VAL A 51 -3.35 -26.09 3.86
C VAL A 51 -4.39 -25.58 4.86
N LYS A 52 -4.19 -25.87 6.15
CA LYS A 52 -5.09 -25.44 7.23
C LYS A 52 -5.03 -23.92 7.39
N ASP A 53 -3.83 -23.37 7.51
CA ASP A 53 -3.61 -21.96 7.77
C ASP A 53 -4.04 -21.09 6.59
N ARG A 54 -3.76 -21.53 5.35
CA ARG A 54 -4.24 -20.85 4.13
C ARG A 54 -5.75 -20.79 4.07
N ARG A 55 -6.44 -21.87 4.46
CA ARG A 55 -7.92 -21.92 4.46
C ARG A 55 -8.50 -20.97 5.51
N ALA A 56 -7.90 -20.93 6.70
CA ALA A 56 -8.29 -19.97 7.74
C ALA A 56 -8.05 -18.53 7.27
N MET A 57 -6.88 -18.25 6.72
CA MET A 57 -6.52 -16.91 6.23
C MET A 57 -7.42 -16.45 5.06
N LYS A 58 -7.83 -17.36 4.17
CA LYS A 58 -8.80 -17.02 3.13
C LYS A 58 -10.14 -16.58 3.71
N ARG A 59 -10.64 -17.22 4.79
CA ARG A 59 -11.89 -16.80 5.45
C ARG A 59 -11.75 -15.42 6.08
N GLU A 60 -10.67 -15.19 6.81
CA GLU A 60 -10.33 -13.89 7.40
C GLU A 60 -10.28 -12.77 6.34
N TYR A 61 -9.74 -13.09 5.16
CA TYR A 61 -9.70 -12.17 4.03
C TYR A 61 -11.08 -11.86 3.44
N GLU A 62 -11.94 -12.87 3.26
CA GLU A 62 -13.31 -12.64 2.77
C GLU A 62 -14.14 -11.82 3.78
N GLU A 63 -13.98 -12.07 5.09
CA GLU A 63 -14.62 -11.25 6.13
C GLU A 63 -14.11 -9.80 6.10
N PHE A 64 -12.80 -9.61 5.90
CA PHE A 64 -12.23 -8.28 5.68
C PHE A 64 -12.83 -7.59 4.46
N LYS A 65 -12.98 -8.28 3.32
CA LYS A 65 -13.64 -7.73 2.12
C LYS A 65 -15.07 -7.29 2.41
N ILE A 66 -15.83 -8.08 3.16
CA ILE A 66 -17.19 -7.73 3.56
C ILE A 66 -17.20 -6.43 4.39
N ARG A 67 -16.30 -6.28 5.37
CA ARG A 67 -16.19 -5.05 6.17
C ARG A 67 -15.84 -3.83 5.33
N ILE A 68 -14.87 -3.96 4.41
CA ILE A 68 -14.52 -2.88 3.47
C ILE A 68 -15.72 -2.51 2.58
N ASN A 69 -16.43 -3.49 2.02
CA ASN A 69 -17.62 -3.24 1.20
C ASN A 69 -18.74 -2.54 1.97
N ALA A 70 -18.91 -2.85 3.26
CA ALA A 70 -19.84 -2.15 4.12
C ALA A 70 -19.44 -0.67 4.32
N LEU A 71 -18.15 -0.39 4.52
CA LEU A 71 -17.64 0.99 4.60
C LEU A 71 -17.86 1.76 3.30
N VAL A 72 -17.57 1.14 2.14
CA VAL A 72 -17.80 1.75 0.82
C VAL A 72 -19.28 2.06 0.64
N SER A 73 -20.16 1.11 0.95
CA SER A 73 -21.61 1.29 0.83
C SER A 73 -22.14 2.39 1.75
N LYS A 74 -21.61 2.49 2.98
CA LYS A 74 -21.93 3.56 3.93
C LYS A 74 -21.47 4.92 3.40
N ALA A 75 -20.28 4.99 2.81
CA ALA A 75 -19.69 6.23 2.29
C ALA A 75 -20.46 6.85 1.11
N LEU A 76 -21.26 6.06 0.40
CA LEU A 76 -22.12 6.56 -0.70
C LEU A 76 -23.27 7.47 -0.19
N LYS A 77 -23.67 7.32 1.07
CA LYS A 77 -24.73 8.11 1.70
C LYS A 77 -24.10 9.15 2.62
N VAL A 78 -23.83 10.34 2.09
CA VAL A 78 -23.26 11.44 2.87
C VAL A 78 -24.31 11.94 3.86
N PRO A 79 -24.03 11.95 5.18
CA PRO A 79 -24.95 12.51 6.17
C PRO A 79 -25.10 14.02 6.00
N GLU A 80 -26.29 14.57 6.26
CA GLU A 80 -26.56 16.01 6.15
C GLU A 80 -25.71 16.82 7.14
N GLU A 81 -25.54 16.32 8.36
CA GLU A 81 -24.71 16.95 9.40
C GLU A 81 -23.19 16.72 9.19
N GLY A 82 -22.82 16.03 8.11
CA GLY A 82 -21.45 15.64 7.83
C GLY A 82 -21.02 14.35 8.52
N TRP A 83 -19.78 13.97 8.28
CA TRP A 83 -19.20 12.78 8.85
C TRP A 83 -18.79 13.00 10.31
N ILE A 84 -18.95 11.96 11.13
CA ILE A 84 -18.62 11.95 12.55
C ILE A 84 -17.68 10.77 12.81
N MET A 85 -16.66 11.00 13.64
CA MET A 85 -15.70 9.98 14.07
C MET A 85 -16.34 9.02 15.09
N GLN A 86 -15.65 7.92 15.40
CA GLN A 86 -16.17 6.93 16.37
C GLN A 86 -16.31 7.49 17.79
N ASP A 87 -15.52 8.50 18.14
CA ASP A 87 -15.56 9.20 19.42
C ASP A 87 -16.67 10.28 19.51
N GLY A 88 -17.49 10.41 18.46
CA GLY A 88 -18.57 11.40 18.38
C GLY A 88 -18.14 12.78 17.93
N THR A 89 -16.85 13.02 17.64
CA THR A 89 -16.38 14.31 17.15
C THR A 89 -16.65 14.49 15.64
N PRO A 90 -16.90 15.72 15.16
CA PRO A 90 -17.05 15.97 13.73
C PRO A 90 -15.76 15.65 12.97
N TRP A 91 -15.88 14.98 11.82
CA TRP A 91 -14.74 14.69 10.95
C TRP A 91 -14.07 16.00 10.49
N PRO A 92 -12.77 16.21 10.76
CA PRO A 92 -12.09 17.47 10.44
C PRO A 92 -12.09 17.81 8.94
N GLY A 93 -12.17 16.79 8.08
CA GLY A 93 -12.19 16.92 6.62
C GLY A 93 -13.58 16.94 6.00
N ASN A 94 -14.62 17.39 6.71
CA ASN A 94 -15.98 17.50 6.15
C ASN A 94 -16.05 18.48 4.97
N ASN A 95 -15.31 19.60 5.05
CA ASN A 95 -15.16 20.53 3.94
C ASN A 95 -13.85 20.26 3.17
N THR A 96 -13.96 19.79 1.93
CA THR A 96 -12.79 19.41 1.10
C THR A 96 -11.92 20.58 0.65
N ARG A 97 -12.42 21.82 0.76
CA ARG A 97 -11.70 23.06 0.38
C ARG A 97 -11.14 23.82 1.58
N ASP A 98 -11.65 23.55 2.78
CA ASP A 98 -11.25 24.22 4.01
C ASP A 98 -11.24 23.20 5.16
N HIS A 99 -10.07 22.64 5.44
CA HIS A 99 -9.91 21.67 6.51
C HIS A 99 -8.47 21.67 7.04
N PRO A 100 -8.29 21.40 8.35
CA PRO A 100 -6.96 21.29 8.93
C PRO A 100 -6.21 20.06 8.39
N GLY A 101 -4.89 20.10 8.55
CA GLY A 101 -4.05 18.92 8.35
C GLY A 101 -4.29 17.87 9.44
N MET A 102 -4.05 16.62 9.12
CA MET A 102 -4.19 15.50 10.06
C MET A 102 -3.11 14.47 9.80
N ILE A 103 -2.49 13.99 10.87
CA ILE A 103 -1.51 12.91 10.84
C ILE A 103 -1.99 11.85 11.82
N GLN A 104 -2.15 10.62 11.34
CA GLN A 104 -2.48 9.47 12.18
C GLN A 104 -1.44 8.38 11.97
N VAL A 105 -0.99 7.78 13.07
CA VAL A 105 -0.09 6.64 13.04
C VAL A 105 -0.88 5.37 13.34
N PHE A 106 -0.74 4.38 12.46
CA PHE A 106 -1.22 3.02 12.60
C PHE A 106 0.01 2.09 12.64
N LEU A 107 -0.10 0.95 13.33
CA LEU A 107 0.99 -0.03 13.47
C LEU A 107 2.31 0.60 14.01
N GLY A 108 3.40 -0.16 13.99
CA GLY A 108 4.66 0.25 14.63
C GLY A 108 4.64 0.05 16.14
N HIS A 109 5.68 0.55 16.80
CA HIS A 109 5.89 0.38 18.25
C HIS A 109 4.67 0.74 19.12
N SER A 110 3.92 1.77 18.74
CA SER A 110 2.73 2.23 19.47
C SER A 110 1.40 1.65 18.96
N GLY A 111 1.43 0.86 17.88
CA GLY A 111 0.24 0.40 17.15
C GLY A 111 -0.12 -1.07 17.35
N GLY A 112 0.47 -1.72 18.34
CA GLY A 112 0.24 -3.13 18.67
C GLY A 112 1.12 -4.11 17.87
N LEU A 113 1.13 -5.36 18.32
CA LEU A 113 1.92 -6.46 17.75
C LEU A 113 1.07 -7.30 16.78
N ASP A 114 1.71 -8.03 15.89
CA ASP A 114 1.04 -9.05 15.07
C ASP A 114 0.56 -10.25 15.92
N THR A 115 -0.12 -11.20 15.28
CA THR A 115 -0.64 -12.39 15.98
C THR A 115 0.45 -13.31 16.56
N GLU A 116 1.71 -13.12 16.17
CA GLU A 116 2.87 -13.86 16.67
C GLU A 116 3.69 -13.05 17.70
N GLY A 117 3.23 -11.84 18.06
CA GLY A 117 3.89 -10.97 19.03
C GLY A 117 5.03 -10.12 18.46
N ASN A 118 5.15 -10.00 17.13
CA ASN A 118 6.19 -9.19 16.50
C ASN A 118 5.67 -7.79 16.13
N GLU A 119 6.58 -6.81 16.15
CA GLU A 119 6.26 -5.47 15.66
C GLU A 119 6.10 -5.44 14.13
N LEU A 120 5.15 -4.63 13.66
CA LEU A 120 4.95 -4.34 12.24
C LEU A 120 5.49 -2.98 11.85
N PRO A 121 5.85 -2.76 10.56
CA PRO A 121 6.23 -1.45 10.08
C PRO A 121 5.16 -0.40 10.34
N ARG A 122 5.59 0.80 10.73
CA ARG A 122 4.68 1.94 10.99
C ARG A 122 4.00 2.39 9.69
N LEU A 123 2.69 2.60 9.77
CA LEU A 123 1.87 3.17 8.70
C LEU A 123 1.41 4.58 9.12
N VAL A 124 1.83 5.61 8.40
CA VAL A 124 1.46 7.00 8.70
C VAL A 124 0.47 7.52 7.67
N TYR A 125 -0.75 7.82 8.09
CA TYR A 125 -1.73 8.52 7.28
C TYR A 125 -1.53 10.03 7.41
N VAL A 126 -1.43 10.72 6.27
CA VAL A 126 -1.24 12.18 6.22
C VAL A 126 -2.29 12.80 5.31
N SER A 127 -3.09 13.69 5.88
CA SER A 127 -3.95 14.62 5.14
C SER A 127 -3.39 16.02 5.27
N ARG A 128 -3.17 16.70 4.14
CA ARG A 128 -2.69 18.09 4.13
C ARG A 128 -3.81 19.05 4.54
N GLU A 129 -3.41 20.15 5.16
CA GLU A 129 -4.29 21.31 5.30
C GLU A 129 -4.61 21.92 3.93
N LYS A 130 -5.85 22.40 3.78
CA LYS A 130 -6.28 23.20 2.63
C LYS A 130 -7.11 24.37 3.12
N ARG A 131 -6.94 25.51 2.46
CA ARG A 131 -7.70 26.73 2.69
C ARG A 131 -8.16 27.34 1.37
N PRO A 132 -9.34 28.00 1.32
CA PRO A 132 -9.79 28.74 0.15
C PRO A 132 -8.76 29.79 -0.27
N GLY A 133 -8.53 29.95 -1.57
CA GLY A 133 -7.56 30.90 -2.12
C GLY A 133 -6.10 30.41 -2.18
N PHE A 134 -5.78 29.23 -1.63
CA PHE A 134 -4.43 28.66 -1.67
C PHE A 134 -4.29 27.58 -2.74
N GLN A 135 -3.31 27.72 -3.63
CA GLN A 135 -3.00 26.72 -4.65
C GLN A 135 -2.30 25.50 -4.01
N HIS A 136 -2.78 24.29 -4.31
CA HIS A 136 -2.37 23.07 -3.60
C HIS A 136 -1.56 22.07 -4.45
N HIS A 137 -1.29 22.39 -5.72
CA HIS A 137 -0.37 21.68 -6.62
C HIS A 137 -0.61 20.15 -6.77
N LYS A 138 -1.87 19.70 -6.68
CA LYS A 138 -2.28 18.29 -6.89
C LYS A 138 -1.30 17.27 -6.28
N LYS A 139 -0.71 16.38 -7.10
CA LYS A 139 0.23 15.31 -6.71
C LYS A 139 1.58 15.85 -6.25
N ALA A 140 2.14 16.85 -6.94
CA ALA A 140 3.42 17.44 -6.56
C ALA A 140 3.39 18.02 -5.14
N GLY A 141 2.33 18.75 -4.80
CA GLY A 141 2.16 19.27 -3.45
C GLY A 141 1.97 18.17 -2.38
N ALA A 142 1.37 17.04 -2.75
CA ALA A 142 1.21 15.89 -1.85
C ALA A 142 2.56 15.21 -1.58
N MET A 143 3.31 14.90 -2.63
CA MET A 143 4.63 14.27 -2.52
C MET A 143 5.61 15.12 -1.71
N ASN A 144 5.67 16.42 -1.98
CA ASN A 144 6.55 17.33 -1.23
C ASN A 144 6.18 17.41 0.25
N ALA A 145 4.89 17.30 0.59
CA ALA A 145 4.46 17.26 1.99
C ALA A 145 4.87 15.94 2.66
N LEU A 146 4.74 14.80 1.97
CA LEU A 146 5.17 13.50 2.48
C LEU A 146 6.66 13.46 2.78
N VAL A 147 7.50 14.05 1.92
CA VAL A 147 8.95 14.18 2.18
C VAL A 147 9.21 14.96 3.47
N ARG A 148 8.56 16.12 3.65
CA ARG A 148 8.73 16.94 4.86
C ARG A 148 8.26 16.23 6.13
N VAL A 149 7.11 15.57 6.07
CA VAL A 149 6.58 14.82 7.22
C VAL A 149 7.48 13.63 7.55
N SER A 150 7.96 12.88 6.54
CA SER A 150 8.86 11.76 6.75
C SER A 150 10.20 12.20 7.35
N ALA A 151 10.76 13.34 6.91
CA ALA A 151 11.99 13.90 7.47
C ALA A 151 11.90 14.15 8.99
N VAL A 152 10.73 14.52 9.49
CA VAL A 152 10.50 14.75 10.93
C VAL A 152 10.22 13.45 11.68
N LEU A 153 9.44 12.54 11.10
CA LEU A 153 8.96 11.36 11.82
C LEU A 153 9.95 10.19 11.86
N THR A 154 10.70 9.97 10.78
CA THR A 154 11.59 8.80 10.62
C THR A 154 12.92 9.12 9.95
N ASN A 155 13.00 10.22 9.20
CA ASN A 155 14.19 10.67 8.47
C ASN A 155 14.84 9.57 7.61
N GLY A 156 14.03 8.86 6.82
CA GLY A 156 14.52 7.81 5.92
C GLY A 156 15.44 8.36 4.83
N GLN A 157 16.58 7.70 4.60
CA GLN A 157 17.58 8.11 3.60
C GLN A 157 17.12 7.89 2.15
N TYR A 158 16.22 6.93 1.93
CA TYR A 158 15.70 6.56 0.62
C TYR A 158 14.18 6.63 0.63
N MET A 159 13.59 7.06 -0.49
CA MET A 159 12.14 7.13 -0.66
C MET A 159 11.70 6.29 -1.86
N LEU A 160 10.77 5.37 -1.64
CA LEU A 160 10.08 4.64 -2.69
C LEU A 160 8.73 5.29 -2.96
N ASN A 161 8.47 5.69 -4.21
CA ASN A 161 7.19 6.24 -4.63
C ASN A 161 6.37 5.18 -5.39
N LEU A 162 5.09 5.03 -5.02
CA LEU A 162 4.17 4.06 -5.64
C LEU A 162 2.79 4.70 -5.83
N ASP A 163 2.16 4.39 -6.97
CA ASP A 163 0.78 4.79 -7.27
C ASP A 163 -0.20 3.70 -6.81
N CYS A 164 -1.47 4.08 -6.59
CA CYS A 164 -2.47 3.20 -5.96
C CYS A 164 -2.92 2.01 -6.83
N ASP A 165 -2.68 2.08 -8.13
CA ASP A 165 -2.93 1.03 -9.11
C ASP A 165 -1.73 0.07 -9.29
N HIS A 166 -0.61 0.35 -8.62
CA HIS A 166 0.59 -0.49 -8.62
C HIS A 166 0.81 -1.11 -7.24
N TYR A 167 1.27 -2.36 -7.22
CA TYR A 167 1.66 -3.04 -6.00
C TYR A 167 3.03 -3.72 -6.18
N ILE A 168 3.71 -3.97 -5.06
CA ILE A 168 4.98 -4.70 -5.07
C ILE A 168 4.68 -6.18 -5.30
N ASN A 169 5.00 -6.67 -6.50
CA ASN A 169 4.76 -8.06 -6.88
C ASN A 169 5.71 -9.03 -6.17
N ASN A 170 7.01 -8.76 -6.25
CA ASN A 170 8.08 -9.56 -5.64
C ASN A 170 8.59 -8.88 -4.37
N SER A 171 8.66 -9.65 -3.29
CA SER A 171 9.19 -9.26 -1.99
C SER A 171 10.62 -8.68 -1.98
N LYS A 172 11.41 -8.99 -3.00
CA LYS A 172 12.83 -8.67 -3.12
C LYS A 172 13.11 -7.33 -3.79
N ALA A 173 12.12 -6.67 -4.40
CA ALA A 173 12.34 -5.45 -5.18
C ALA A 173 13.09 -4.35 -4.39
N VAL A 174 12.73 -4.15 -3.11
CA VAL A 174 13.43 -3.20 -2.25
C VAL A 174 14.88 -3.62 -2.01
N ARG A 175 15.12 -4.92 -1.76
CA ARG A 175 16.48 -5.45 -1.56
C ARG A 175 17.34 -5.31 -2.82
N GLU A 176 16.76 -5.56 -3.99
CA GLU A 176 17.42 -5.38 -5.28
C GLU A 176 17.80 -3.92 -5.52
N ALA A 177 16.91 -2.97 -5.20
CA ALA A 177 17.22 -1.54 -5.27
C ALA A 177 18.42 -1.17 -4.36
N MET A 178 18.46 -1.74 -3.15
CA MET A 178 19.56 -1.50 -2.21
C MET A 178 20.91 -1.99 -2.72
N CYS A 179 20.96 -3.03 -3.57
CA CYS A 179 22.21 -3.50 -4.16
C CYS A 179 22.89 -2.39 -4.99
N PHE A 180 22.12 -1.57 -5.71
CA PHE A 180 22.67 -0.45 -6.49
C PHE A 180 22.99 0.76 -5.62
N LEU A 181 22.11 1.10 -4.69
CA LEU A 181 22.23 2.30 -3.85
C LEU A 181 23.33 2.18 -2.78
N MET A 182 23.64 0.97 -2.33
CA MET A 182 24.65 0.71 -1.29
C MET A 182 25.99 0.24 -1.84
N ASP A 183 26.16 0.16 -3.17
CA ASP A 183 27.46 -0.13 -3.78
C ASP A 183 28.44 1.03 -3.45
N PRO A 184 29.62 0.77 -2.85
CA PRO A 184 30.55 1.84 -2.49
C PRO A 184 31.09 2.65 -3.66
N ASN A 185 31.12 2.06 -4.87
CA ASN A 185 31.64 2.68 -6.08
C ASN A 185 30.53 3.37 -6.89
N LEU A 186 29.39 2.69 -7.04
CA LEU A 186 28.27 3.16 -7.86
C LEU A 186 27.27 4.00 -7.05
N GLY A 187 26.94 3.60 -5.83
CA GLY A 187 25.92 4.20 -4.98
C GLY A 187 26.00 5.72 -4.83
N PRO A 188 27.19 6.32 -4.61
CA PRO A 188 27.33 7.78 -4.52
C PRO A 188 26.90 8.54 -5.78
N GLN A 189 26.82 7.88 -6.94
CA GLN A 189 26.42 8.46 -8.22
C GLN A 189 24.96 8.15 -8.60
N VAL A 190 24.28 7.28 -7.85
CA VAL A 190 22.90 6.86 -8.13
C VAL A 190 21.93 7.72 -7.34
N CYS A 191 21.04 8.43 -8.04
CA CYS A 191 20.00 9.24 -7.41
C CYS A 191 18.66 8.49 -7.25
N TYR A 192 18.35 7.55 -8.16
CA TYR A 192 17.17 6.69 -8.07
C TYR A 192 17.38 5.39 -8.86
N VAL A 193 16.63 4.34 -8.47
CA VAL A 193 16.54 3.08 -9.22
C VAL A 193 15.14 2.99 -9.80
N GLN A 194 15.02 2.99 -11.13
CA GLN A 194 13.74 2.88 -11.82
C GLN A 194 13.43 1.40 -12.09
N PHE A 195 12.26 0.95 -11.66
CA PHE A 195 11.74 -0.38 -12.01
C PHE A 195 10.80 -0.29 -13.22
N PRO A 196 10.81 -1.29 -14.12
CA PRO A 196 9.84 -1.36 -15.21
C PRO A 196 8.44 -1.61 -14.63
N GLN A 197 7.46 -0.83 -15.09
CA GLN A 197 6.06 -1.02 -14.73
C GLN A 197 5.44 -2.03 -15.69
N ARG A 198 4.79 -3.06 -15.14
CA ARG A 198 4.10 -4.11 -15.90
C ARG A 198 2.65 -4.15 -15.47
N PHE A 199 1.76 -4.41 -16.44
CA PHE A 199 0.31 -4.42 -16.23
C PHE A 199 -0.23 -5.84 -16.39
N ASP A 200 -1.14 -6.22 -15.49
CA ASP A 200 -1.85 -7.50 -15.53
C ASP A 200 -3.19 -7.39 -16.29
N GLY A 201 -3.85 -8.53 -16.53
CA GLY A 201 -5.20 -8.56 -17.12
C GLY A 201 -5.26 -8.24 -18.62
N ILE A 202 -4.13 -8.34 -19.31
CA ILE A 202 -4.03 -8.02 -20.74
C ILE A 202 -4.54 -9.19 -21.58
N ASP A 203 -5.51 -8.91 -22.45
CA ASP A 203 -6.03 -9.89 -23.41
C ASP A 203 -4.95 -10.36 -24.37
N ARG A 204 -5.09 -11.59 -24.89
CA ARG A 204 -4.14 -12.18 -25.84
C ARG A 204 -3.92 -11.33 -27.08
N ASN A 205 -4.94 -10.60 -27.52
CA ASN A 205 -4.85 -9.77 -28.71
C ASN A 205 -4.21 -8.40 -28.46
N ASP A 206 -4.09 -7.95 -27.20
CA ASP A 206 -3.55 -6.64 -26.76
C ASP A 206 -3.70 -5.51 -27.79
N ARG A 207 -4.92 -5.31 -28.31
CA ARG A 207 -5.19 -4.37 -29.42
C ARG A 207 -4.81 -2.93 -29.07
N TYR A 208 -4.79 -2.61 -27.77
CA TYR A 208 -4.44 -1.30 -27.24
C TYR A 208 -2.94 -1.15 -26.93
N ALA A 209 -2.13 -2.19 -27.15
CA ALA A 209 -0.70 -2.22 -26.86
C ALA A 209 -0.37 -1.80 -25.41
N ASN A 210 -1.22 -2.20 -24.46
CA ASN A 210 -1.13 -1.80 -23.07
C ASN A 210 0.10 -2.40 -22.36
N ARG A 211 0.69 -3.46 -22.91
CA ARG A 211 1.98 -3.98 -22.41
C ARG A 211 3.11 -2.96 -22.52
N ASN A 212 3.07 -2.11 -23.55
CA ASN A 212 4.08 -1.11 -23.89
C ASN A 212 5.55 -1.62 -23.73
N THR A 213 5.78 -2.90 -24.03
CA THR A 213 7.08 -3.58 -23.82
C THR A 213 8.19 -2.93 -24.64
N VAL A 214 7.89 -2.38 -25.82
CA VAL A 214 8.88 -1.67 -26.64
C VAL A 214 9.48 -0.46 -25.92
N PHE A 215 8.68 0.29 -25.15
CA PHE A 215 9.20 1.43 -24.40
C PHE A 215 9.99 0.99 -23.16
N PHE A 216 9.46 0.01 -22.43
CA PHE A 216 10.07 -0.41 -21.16
C PHE A 216 11.28 -1.33 -21.32
N ASP A 217 11.34 -2.12 -22.40
CA ASP A 217 12.40 -3.11 -22.60
C ASP A 217 13.47 -2.60 -23.58
N VAL A 218 13.09 -1.93 -24.68
CA VAL A 218 14.07 -1.53 -25.71
C VAL A 218 14.67 -0.14 -25.47
N LYS A 219 13.91 0.82 -24.91
CA LYS A 219 14.40 2.19 -24.72
C LYS A 219 15.06 2.47 -23.36
N LEU A 220 14.71 1.71 -22.33
CA LEU A 220 15.26 1.91 -20.98
C LEU A 220 16.54 1.11 -20.72
N GLU A 221 16.80 0.04 -21.48
CA GLU A 221 18.05 -0.74 -21.40
C GLU A 221 19.21 -0.09 -22.19
N GLY A 222 18.91 0.87 -23.07
CA GLY A 222 19.86 1.52 -23.98
C GLY A 222 20.08 0.74 -25.29
N PRO A 223 20.55 1.38 -26.37
CA PRO A 223 21.00 0.69 -27.57
C PRO A 223 22.28 -0.13 -27.35
#